data_AF-A0A1V9EBW7-F1
#
_entry.id   AF-A0A1V9EBW7-F1
#
_cell.length_a   1.000
_cell.length_b   1.000
_cell.length_c   1.000
_cell.angle_alpha   90.00
_cell.angle_beta   90.00
_cell.angle_gamma   90.00
#
_symmetry.space_group_name_H-M   'P 1'
#
loop_
_entity.id
_entity.type
_entity.pdbx_description
1 polymer ?
#
loop_
_entity_poly.entity_id
_entity_poly.type
_entity_poly.pdbx_seq_one_letter_code
_entity_poly.pdbx_strand_id
1 'polypeptide(L)' 'MKLSQKVLKAINNPATRRRLMDVLGCTEFTISRYIQRNSDNLTKAAAMQVIRELTGLPDSEILEGSITNTI' A
#
# COMPACT_ATOMS: atom_id res chain seq x y z
N MET A 1 4.56 -8.65 5.85
CA MET A 1 5.12 -7.82 4.76
C MET A 1 4.81 -6.35 5.03
N LYS A 2 5.63 -5.44 4.50
CA LYS A 2 5.51 -3.99 4.68
C LYS A 2 5.64 -3.30 3.32
N LEU A 3 4.96 -2.17 3.13
CA LEU A 3 5.11 -1.35 1.94
C LEU A 3 6.36 -0.46 2.05
N SER A 4 6.98 -0.14 0.92
CA SER A 4 8.05 0.84 0.85
C SER A 4 7.54 2.24 1.20
N GLN A 5 8.44 3.10 1.72
CA GLN A 5 8.08 4.48 2.07
C GLN A 5 7.61 5.31 0.86
N LYS A 6 8.15 5.02 -0.33
CA LYS A 6 7.72 5.63 -1.60
C LYS A 6 6.24 5.33 -1.87
N VAL A 7 5.83 4.08 -1.71
CA VAL A 7 4.43 3.67 -1.91
C VAL A 7 3.51 4.26 -0.85
N LEU A 8 3.91 4.25 0.43
CA LEU A 8 3.08 4.85 1.49
C LEU A 8 2.76 6.32 1.22
N LYS A 9 3.73 7.09 0.71
CA LYS A 9 3.50 8.49 0.30
C LYS A 9 2.58 8.58 -0.91
N ALA A 10 2.79 7.75 -1.93
CA ALA A 10 1.99 7.76 -3.15
C ALA A 10 0.50 7.45 -2.88
N ILE A 11 0.22 6.49 -1.99
CA ILE A 11 -1.16 6.05 -1.72
C ILE A 11 -1.89 6.89 -0.67
N ASN A 12 -1.20 7.80 0.02
CA ASN A 12 -1.81 8.63 1.07
C ASN A 12 -2.52 9.87 0.51
N ASN A 13 -3.54 9.63 -0.32
CA ASN A 13 -4.40 10.67 -0.89
C ASN A 13 -5.87 10.22 -0.86
N PRO A 14 -6.85 11.16 -0.86
CA PRO A 14 -8.27 10.82 -0.71
C PRO A 14 -8.79 9.81 -1.75
N ALA A 15 -8.37 9.94 -3.02
CA ALA A 15 -8.82 9.06 -4.09
C ALA A 15 -8.37 7.61 -3.87
N THR A 16 -7.11 7.42 -3.47
CA THR A 16 -6.56 6.09 -3.21
C THR A 16 -7.15 5.50 -1.92
N ARG A 17 -7.31 6.31 -0.87
CA ARG A 17 -7.92 5.84 0.37
C ARG A 17 -9.34 5.36 0.16
N ARG A 18 -10.13 6.04 -0.68
CA ARG A 18 -11.47 5.59 -1.05
C ARG A 18 -11.47 4.22 -1.72
N ARG A 19 -10.62 3.99 -2.73
CA ARG A 19 -10.52 2.67 -3.37
C ARG A 19 -10.10 1.58 -2.38
N LEU A 20 -9.19 1.89 -1.46
CA LEU A 20 -8.77 0.96 -0.42
C LEU A 20 -9.89 0.64 0.58
N MET A 21 -10.75 1.61 0.92
CA MET A 21 -11.94 1.37 1.75
C MET A 21 -12.88 0.37 1.10
N ASP A 22 -13.16 0.55 -0.20
CA ASP A 22 -14.10 -0.29 -0.94
C ASP A 22 -13.61 -1.75 -0.98
N VAL A 23 -12.33 -1.98 -1.27
CA VAL A 23 -11.77 -3.34 -1.38
C VAL A 23 -11.47 -4.00 -0.04
N LEU A 24 -11.21 -3.23 1.02
CA LEU A 24 -10.93 -3.76 2.37
C LEU A 24 -12.15 -3.75 3.30
N GLY A 25 -13.27 -3.17 2.86
CA GLY A 25 -14.51 -3.10 3.65
C GLY A 25 -14.34 -2.33 4.96
N CYS A 26 -13.61 -1.20 4.94
CA CYS A 26 -13.33 -0.44 6.17
C CYS A 26 -13.42 1.08 5.95
N THR A 27 -13.33 1.84 7.06
CA THR A 27 -13.48 3.31 7.03
C THR A 27 -12.22 4.02 6.54
N GLU A 28 -12.36 5.27 6.08
CA GLU A 28 -11.20 6.09 5.70
C GLU A 28 -10.21 6.30 6.86
N PHE A 29 -10.75 6.40 8.09
CA PHE A 29 -9.95 6.49 9.30
C PHE A 29 -9.10 5.23 9.51
N THR A 30 -9.68 4.05 9.30
CA THR A 30 -8.97 2.78 9.37
C THR A 30 -7.85 2.72 8.32
N ILE A 31 -8.11 3.12 7.08
CA ILE A 31 -7.09 3.18 6.03
C ILE A 31 -5.96 4.15 6.38
N SER A 32 -6.30 5.34 6.89
CA SER A 32 -5.31 6.33 7.33
C SER A 32 -4.41 5.76 8.43
N ARG A 33 -4.99 5.04 9.40
CA ARG A 33 -4.23 4.34 10.45
C ARG A 33 -3.37 3.21 9.88
N TYR A 34 -3.85 2.45 8.90
CA TYR A 34 -3.07 1.41 8.24
C TYR A 34 -1.86 1.99 7.51
N ILE A 35 -2.01 3.10 6.78
CA ILE A 35 -0.91 3.81 6.12
C ILE A 35 0.09 4.29 7.16
N GLN A 36 -0.37 4.98 8.21
CA GLN A 36 0.49 5.50 9.28
C GLN A 36 1.31 4.40 9.98
N ARG A 37 0.73 3.21 10.17
CA ARG A 37 1.38 2.08 10.83
C ARG A 37 2.06 1.09 9.88
N ASN A 38 2.04 1.38 8.57
CA ASN A 38 2.43 0.45 7.52
C ASN A 38 1.85 -0.96 7.77
N SER A 39 0.54 -1.06 7.95
CA SER A 39 -0.11 -2.32 8.31
C SER A 39 0.02 -3.35 7.18
N ASP A 40 0.27 -4.59 7.57
CA ASP A 40 0.18 -5.79 6.73
C ASP A 40 -1.17 -5.95 6.00
N ASN A 41 -2.26 -5.35 6.51
CA ASN A 41 -3.53 -5.27 5.79
C ASN A 41 -3.40 -4.62 4.40
N LEU A 42 -2.44 -3.71 4.22
CA LEU A 42 -2.14 -3.10 2.92
C LEU A 42 -1.38 -4.03 1.97
N THR A 43 -0.87 -5.15 2.47
CA THR A 43 -0.17 -6.18 1.69
C THR A 43 -1.06 -7.40 1.36
N LYS A 44 -2.36 -7.36 1.73
CA LYS A 44 -3.34 -8.36 1.31
C LYS A 44 -3.61 -8.24 -0.19
N ALA A 45 -4.00 -9.35 -0.82
CA ALA A 45 -4.17 -9.46 -2.28
C ALA A 45 -5.01 -8.32 -2.88
N ALA A 46 -6.17 -8.02 -2.26
CA ALA A 46 -7.06 -6.95 -2.73
C ALA A 46 -6.43 -5.55 -2.65
N ALA A 47 -5.72 -5.23 -1.56
CA ALA A 47 -5.00 -3.97 -1.44
C ALA A 47 -3.83 -3.89 -2.43
N MET A 48 -3.05 -4.96 -2.56
CA MET A 48 -1.92 -5.04 -3.49
C MET A 48 -2.35 -4.87 -4.95
N GLN A 49 -3.52 -5.38 -5.33
CA GLN A 49 -4.08 -5.13 -6.66
C GLN A 49 -4.32 -3.64 -6.90
N VAL A 50 -5.00 -2.95 -5.97
CA VAL A 50 -5.26 -1.51 -6.08
C VAL A 50 -3.97 -0.70 -6.13
N ILE A 51 -2.98 -1.05 -5.30
CA ILE A 51 -1.68 -0.37 -5.25
C ILE A 51 -0.93 -0.54 -6.58
N ARG A 52 -0.91 -1.74 -7.15
CA ARG A 52 -0.29 -2.00 -8.47
C ARG A 52 -0.95 -1.19 -9.58
N GLU A 53 -2.27 -1.21 -9.65
CA GLU A 53 -3.03 -0.46 -10.67
C GLU A 53 -2.77 1.05 -10.59
N LEU A 54 -2.68 1.60 -9.38
CA LEU A 54 -2.54 3.05 -9.18
C LEU A 54 -1.10 3.54 -9.34
N THR A 55 -0.12 2.73 -8.95
CA THR A 55 1.29 3.13 -8.96
C THR A 55 2.03 2.69 -10.22
N GLY A 56 1.56 1.64 -10.90
CA GLY A 56 2.27 1.01 -12.01
C GLY A 56 3.59 0.34 -11.62
N LEU A 57 3.85 0.20 -10.32
CA LEU A 57 5.12 -0.32 -9.81
C LEU A 57 5.09 -1.85 -9.71
N PRO A 58 6.24 -2.53 -9.93
CA PRO A 58 6.36 -3.95 -9.65
C PRO A 58 6.36 -4.23 -8.14
N ASP A 59 6.03 -5.45 -7.74
CA ASP A 59 6.01 -5.88 -6.33
C ASP A 59 7.33 -5.59 -5.61
N SER A 60 8.46 -5.64 -6.32
CA SER A 60 9.79 -5.35 -5.79
C SER A 60 10.01 -3.88 -5.40
N GLU A 61 9.26 -2.95 -5.98
CA GLU A 61 9.27 -1.54 -5.56
C GLU A 61 8.16 -1.24 -4.54
N ILE A 62 7.10 -2.05 -4.54
CA ILE A 62 5.97 -1.90 -3.62
C ILE A 62 6.34 -2.36 -2.21
N LEU A 63 7.02 -3.50 -2.09
CA LEU A 63 7.31 -4.14 -0.81
C LEU A 63 8.69 -3.74 -0.29
N GLU A 64 8.75 -3.37 0.98
CA GLU A 64 10.01 -3.10 1.68
C GLU A 64 10.89 -4.37 1.70
N GLY A 65 12.19 -4.22 1.41
CA GLY A 65 13.17 -5.32 1.44
C GLY A 65 13.27 -6.15 0.15
N SER A 66 12.57 -5.78 -0.93
CA SER A 66 12.67 -6.51 -2.22
C SER A 66 13.84 -6.05 -3.10
N ILE A 67 14.65 -5.08 -2.64
CA ILE A 67 15.90 -4.66 -3.26
C ILE A 67 16.97 -4.52 -2.16
N THR A 68 17.63 -5.63 -1.80
CA THR A 68 18.98 -5.65 -1.19
C THR A 68 19.73 -6.94 -1.57
N ASN A 69 20.11 -7.05 -2.84
CA ASN A 69 21.51 -7.32 -3.24
C ASN A 69 21.97 -5.97 -3.82
N THR A 70 23.09 -5.34 -3.51
CA THR A 70 24.51 -5.76 -3.38
C THR A 70 25.19 -4.52 -2.74
N ILE A 71 26.20 -4.58 -1.85
CA ILE A 71 27.60 -5.04 -2.02
C ILE A 71 28.15 -5.39 -0.64
#